data_AF-A0A7S2YYX0-F1
#
_entry.id   AF-A0A7S2YYX0-F1
#
_cell.length_a   1.000
_cell.length_b   1.000
_cell.length_c   1.000
_cell.angle_alpha   90.00
_cell.angle_beta   90.00
_cell.angle_gamma   90.00
#
_symmetry.space_group_name_H-M   'P 1'
#
loop_
_entity.id
_entity.type
_entity.pdbx_description
1 polymer ?
#
loop_
_entity_poly.entity_id
_entity_poly.type
_entity_poly.pdbx_seq_one_letter_code
_entity_poly.pdbx_strand_id
1 'polypeptide(L)'
;LLACSKHAKLLQFVPESYVETVMDSFHAFRRGDPPVDPPFFLYHVGLQDIITFLVLHFNDDRIVNPDVRDVMFQSISVLLQYRDFVVAFEETKPAQETFIESLLACFDSRFWIPVSNILLRLCKGMGFGQKRSFESTSLIFQQLFQDTSKANE
;
A
#
# COMPACT_ATOMS: atom_id res chain seq x y z
N LEU A 1 -10.04 3.70 -12.52
CA LEU A 1 -9.79 4.34 -11.21
C LEU A 1 -8.65 5.37 -11.28
N LEU A 2 -7.40 4.97 -11.57
CA LEU A 2 -6.27 5.92 -11.70
C LEU A 2 -6.49 7.05 -12.72
N ALA A 3 -7.04 6.75 -13.90
CA ALA A 3 -7.35 7.79 -14.88
C ALA A 3 -8.36 8.83 -14.34
N CYS A 4 -9.32 8.37 -13.53
CA CYS A 4 -10.28 9.23 -12.86
C CYS A 4 -9.61 10.04 -11.74
N SER A 5 -8.66 9.47 -11.01
CA SER A 5 -8.01 10.16 -9.88
C SER A 5 -7.11 11.32 -10.30
N LYS A 6 -6.54 11.27 -11.51
CA LYS A 6 -5.80 12.39 -12.14
C LYS A 6 -6.67 13.64 -12.33
N HIS A 7 -7.99 13.49 -12.43
CA HIS A 7 -8.91 14.61 -12.54
C HIS A 7 -9.45 14.93 -11.15
N ALA A 8 -9.07 16.08 -10.60
CA ALA A 8 -9.25 16.43 -9.19
C ALA A 8 -10.64 16.08 -8.61
N LYS A 9 -11.71 16.32 -9.38
CA LYS A 9 -13.10 16.13 -8.93
C LYS A 9 -13.76 14.84 -9.44
N LEU A 10 -13.15 14.02 -10.29
CA LEU A 10 -13.85 12.84 -10.81
C LEU A 10 -13.90 11.69 -9.79
N LEU A 11 -12.85 11.54 -8.98
CA LEU A 11 -12.75 10.42 -8.03
C LEU A 11 -13.90 10.41 -7.01
N GLN A 12 -14.31 11.59 -6.50
CA GLN A 12 -15.43 11.74 -5.55
C GLN A 12 -16.80 11.30 -6.11
N PHE A 13 -16.94 11.18 -7.43
CA PHE A 13 -18.18 10.71 -8.08
C PHE A 13 -18.12 9.24 -8.47
N VAL A 14 -16.97 8.59 -8.29
CA VAL A 14 -16.85 7.15 -8.55
C VAL A 14 -17.54 6.39 -7.41
N PRO A 15 -18.46 5.47 -7.70
CA PRO A 15 -19.07 4.66 -6.66
C PRO A 15 -18.03 3.81 -5.94
N GLU A 16 -18.13 3.75 -4.62
CA GLU A 16 -17.22 3.00 -3.74
C GLU A 16 -17.11 1.52 -4.12
N SER A 17 -18.19 0.93 -4.60
CA SER A 17 -18.25 -0.45 -5.05
C SER A 17 -17.21 -0.78 -6.13
N TYR A 18 -16.77 0.20 -6.93
CA TYR A 18 -15.69 -0.02 -7.90
C TYR A 18 -14.34 -0.23 -7.22
N VAL A 19 -14.05 0.52 -6.15
CA VAL A 19 -12.81 0.36 -5.37
C VAL A 19 -12.85 -0.98 -4.64
N GLU A 20 -13.96 -1.27 -3.96
CA GLU A 20 -14.17 -2.53 -3.25
C GLU A 20 -14.04 -3.73 -4.19
N THR A 21 -14.74 -3.72 -5.33
CA THR A 21 -14.68 -4.82 -6.31
C THR A 21 -13.26 -5.06 -6.81
N VAL A 22 -12.47 -4.00 -7.05
CA VAL A 22 -11.08 -4.13 -7.49
C VAL A 22 -10.22 -4.74 -6.38
N MET A 23 -10.39 -4.28 -5.13
CA MET A 23 -9.65 -4.84 -3.98
C MET A 23 -10.03 -6.31 -3.73
N ASP A 24 -11.32 -6.63 -3.75
CA ASP A 24 -11.83 -7.99 -3.55
C ASP A 24 -11.37 -8.93 -4.66
N SER A 25 -11.45 -8.49 -5.91
CA SER A 25 -10.97 -9.28 -7.06
C SER A 25 -9.47 -9.54 -6.96
N PHE A 26 -8.70 -8.53 -6.57
CA PHE A 26 -7.26 -8.65 -6.37
C PHE A 26 -6.92 -9.62 -5.23
N HIS A 27 -7.62 -9.53 -4.09
CA HIS A 27 -7.44 -10.45 -2.97
C HIS A 27 -7.93 -11.87 -3.27
N ALA A 28 -8.99 -12.02 -4.05
CA ALA A 28 -9.45 -13.32 -4.53
C ALA A 28 -8.40 -13.96 -5.44
N PHE A 29 -7.86 -13.20 -6.39
CA PHE A 29 -6.80 -13.65 -7.30
C PHE A 29 -5.54 -14.07 -6.53
N ARG A 30 -5.07 -13.22 -5.59
CA ARG A 30 -3.90 -13.51 -4.75
C ARG A 30 -4.06 -14.76 -3.89
N ARG A 31 -5.29 -15.13 -3.52
CA ARG A 31 -5.63 -16.30 -2.69
C ARG A 31 -6.02 -17.54 -3.52
N GLY A 32 -5.98 -17.47 -4.84
CA GLY A 32 -6.36 -18.59 -5.71
C GLY A 32 -5.53 -19.86 -5.47
N ASP A 33 -6.16 -21.02 -5.68
CA ASP A 33 -5.56 -22.36 -5.57
C ASP A 33 -5.81 -23.15 -6.87
N PRO A 34 -4.78 -23.63 -7.60
CA PRO A 34 -3.35 -23.53 -7.31
C PRO A 34 -2.89 -22.06 -7.27
N PRO A 35 -1.86 -21.73 -6.46
CA PRO A 35 -1.29 -20.39 -6.47
C PRO A 35 -0.81 -20.09 -7.89
N VAL A 36 -1.61 -19.32 -8.63
CA VAL A 36 -1.20 -18.76 -9.92
C VAL A 36 0.02 -17.94 -9.60
N ASP A 37 1.21 -18.31 -10.06
CA ASP A 37 2.51 -17.70 -9.70
C ASP A 37 2.40 -16.16 -9.70
N PRO A 38 2.01 -15.55 -8.56
CA PRO A 38 1.31 -14.26 -8.59
C PRO A 38 2.19 -13.12 -9.09
N PRO A 39 3.50 -13.08 -8.74
CA PRO A 39 4.38 -12.01 -9.17
C PRO A 39 4.45 -11.91 -10.68
N PHE A 40 4.69 -13.00 -11.43
CA PHE A 40 4.98 -12.92 -12.87
C PHE A 40 3.81 -12.37 -13.67
N PHE A 41 2.59 -12.87 -13.45
CA PHE A 41 1.42 -12.39 -14.21
C PHE A 41 0.93 -11.01 -13.74
N LEU A 42 0.93 -10.74 -12.43
CA LEU A 42 0.49 -9.43 -11.91
C LEU A 42 1.48 -8.31 -12.21
N TYR A 43 2.80 -8.59 -12.23
CA TYR A 43 3.83 -7.62 -12.63
C TYR A 43 3.52 -7.05 -14.01
N HIS A 44 3.07 -7.91 -14.92
CA HIS A 44 2.91 -7.57 -16.33
C HIS A 44 1.54 -6.99 -16.69
N VAL A 45 0.54 -7.06 -15.80
CA VAL A 45 -0.87 -6.76 -16.18
C VAL A 45 -1.51 -5.63 -15.37
N GLY A 46 -0.92 -5.17 -14.25
CA GLY A 46 -1.48 -4.01 -13.54
C GLY A 46 -1.12 -3.87 -12.05
N LEU A 47 -0.17 -4.65 -11.53
CA LEU A 47 0.25 -4.53 -10.13
C LEU A 47 0.75 -3.12 -9.79
N GLN A 48 1.55 -2.51 -10.65
CA GLN A 48 2.04 -1.13 -10.44
C GLN A 48 0.89 -0.12 -10.40
N ASP A 49 -0.16 -0.31 -11.20
CA ASP A 49 -1.35 0.54 -11.18
C ASP A 49 -2.13 0.38 -9.86
N ILE A 50 -2.26 -0.85 -9.36
CA ILE A 50 -2.90 -1.12 -8.06
C ILE A 50 -2.08 -0.48 -6.93
N ILE A 51 -0.76 -0.67 -6.92
CA ILE A 51 0.13 -0.08 -5.92
C ILE A 51 0.06 1.45 -5.97
N THR A 52 0.11 2.02 -7.18
CA THR A 52 0.00 3.48 -7.37
C THR A 52 -1.33 3.99 -6.83
N PHE A 53 -2.43 3.30 -7.13
CA PHE A 53 -3.74 3.69 -6.63
C PHE A 53 -3.81 3.60 -5.10
N LEU A 54 -3.33 2.50 -4.52
CA LEU A 54 -3.30 2.31 -3.08
C LEU A 54 -2.51 3.41 -2.38
N VAL A 55 -1.26 3.64 -2.79
CA VAL A 55 -0.38 4.63 -2.16
C VAL A 55 -0.93 6.05 -2.26
N LEU A 56 -1.50 6.43 -3.41
CA LEU A 56 -2.01 7.78 -3.61
C LEU A 56 -3.34 8.03 -2.89
N HIS A 57 -4.12 6.98 -2.60
CA HIS A 57 -5.52 7.15 -2.22
C HIS A 57 -5.94 6.54 -0.88
N PHE A 58 -5.09 5.77 -0.20
CA PHE A 58 -5.46 5.19 1.10
C PHE A 58 -5.76 6.24 2.19
N ASN A 59 -5.14 7.44 2.07
CA ASN A 59 -5.35 8.59 2.95
C ASN A 59 -5.89 9.83 2.18
N ASP A 60 -6.64 9.63 1.11
CA ASP A 60 -7.18 10.71 0.28
C ASP A 60 -8.59 11.11 0.73
N ASP A 61 -8.79 12.40 1.06
CA ASP A 61 -10.05 12.96 1.54
C ASP A 61 -11.20 12.85 0.52
N ARG A 62 -10.90 12.64 -0.77
CA ARG A 62 -11.92 12.38 -1.79
C ARG A 62 -12.61 11.03 -1.60
N ILE A 63 -12.00 10.11 -0.85
CA ILE A 63 -12.60 8.83 -0.45
C ILE A 63 -13.17 9.02 0.96
N VAL A 64 -14.42 9.49 0.98
CA VAL A 64 -15.10 9.87 2.22
C VAL A 64 -15.41 8.66 3.08
N ASN A 65 -15.74 7.51 2.48
CA ASN A 65 -16.10 6.31 3.22
C ASN A 65 -14.87 5.76 3.99
N PRO A 66 -14.90 5.76 5.33
CA PRO A 66 -13.82 5.22 6.16
C PRO A 66 -13.56 3.72 5.94
N ASP A 67 -14.59 2.94 5.60
CA ASP A 67 -14.45 1.48 5.43
C ASP A 67 -13.68 1.14 4.15
N VAL A 68 -13.90 1.92 3.08
CA VAL A 68 -13.13 1.78 1.83
C VAL A 68 -11.65 2.12 2.05
N ARG A 69 -11.36 3.15 2.87
CA ARG A 69 -9.99 3.48 3.27
C ARG A 69 -9.36 2.36 4.10
N ASP A 70 -10.11 1.75 5.01
CA ASP A 70 -9.65 0.61 5.79
C ASP A 70 -9.31 -0.58 4.89
N VAL A 71 -10.15 -0.90 3.89
CA VAL A 71 -9.89 -1.99 2.93
C VAL A 71 -8.62 -1.72 2.12
N MET A 72 -8.41 -0.49 1.64
CA MET A 72 -7.18 -0.13 0.93
C MET A 72 -5.95 -0.24 1.84
N PHE A 73 -6.03 0.27 3.07
CA PHE A 73 -4.94 0.19 4.04
C PHE A 73 -4.60 -1.26 4.40
N GLN A 74 -5.62 -2.09 4.66
CA GLN A 74 -5.45 -3.51 4.91
C GLN A 74 -4.79 -4.21 3.71
N SER A 75 -5.17 -3.84 2.49
CA SER A 75 -4.56 -4.36 1.26
C SER A 75 -3.06 -4.07 1.22
N ILE A 76 -2.65 -2.83 1.52
CA ILE A 76 -1.23 -2.46 1.65
C ILE A 76 -0.53 -3.33 2.71
N SER A 77 -1.13 -3.44 3.90
CA SER A 77 -0.56 -4.20 5.01
C SER A 77 -0.36 -5.69 4.69
N VAL A 78 -1.28 -6.27 3.91
CA VAL A 78 -1.19 -7.64 3.41
C VAL A 78 -0.09 -7.78 2.36
N LEU A 79 -0.01 -6.86 1.40
CA LEU A 79 0.97 -6.93 0.32
C LEU A 79 2.40 -6.86 0.83
N LEU A 80 2.68 -5.95 1.76
CA LEU A 80 4.01 -5.77 2.32
C LEU A 80 4.49 -6.95 3.16
N GLN A 81 3.67 -7.99 3.37
CA GLN A 81 4.10 -9.24 4.02
C GLN A 81 4.91 -10.16 3.08
N TYR A 82 4.93 -9.91 1.77
CA TYR A 82 5.63 -10.74 0.80
C TYR A 82 6.73 -9.95 0.08
N ARG A 83 7.92 -10.55 -0.10
CA ARG A 83 9.08 -9.88 -0.72
C ARG A 83 8.77 -9.34 -2.10
N ASP A 84 8.09 -10.10 -2.93
CA ASP A 84 7.84 -9.72 -4.34
C ASP A 84 6.99 -8.46 -4.44
N PHE A 85 6.02 -8.30 -3.54
CA PHE A 85 5.23 -7.07 -3.47
C PHE A 85 6.05 -5.92 -2.86
N VAL A 86 6.93 -6.17 -1.90
CA VAL A 86 7.86 -5.12 -1.41
C VAL A 86 8.73 -4.60 -2.55
N VAL A 87 9.27 -5.48 -3.40
CA VAL A 87 10.02 -5.09 -4.61
C VAL A 87 9.12 -4.29 -5.57
N ALA A 88 7.88 -4.71 -5.80
CA ALA A 88 6.96 -3.96 -6.65
C ALA A 88 6.65 -2.55 -6.12
N PHE A 89 6.55 -2.39 -4.79
CA PHE A 89 6.45 -1.07 -4.15
C PHE A 89 7.75 -0.28 -4.33
N GLU A 90 8.90 -0.91 -4.15
CA GLU A 90 10.22 -0.28 -4.37
C GLU A 90 10.37 0.22 -5.81
N GLU A 91 9.83 -0.46 -6.82
CA GLU A 91 9.90 -0.05 -8.23
C GLU A 91 8.84 0.99 -8.63
N THR A 92 7.81 1.19 -7.81
CA THR A 92 6.71 2.11 -8.12
C THR A 92 7.08 3.53 -7.71
N LYS A 93 7.28 4.44 -8.68
CA LYS A 93 7.70 5.83 -8.41
C LYS A 93 6.79 6.59 -7.43
N PRO A 94 5.45 6.58 -7.56
CA PRO A 94 4.57 7.18 -6.56
C PRO A 94 4.74 6.62 -5.14
N ALA A 95 5.11 5.33 -5.02
CA ALA A 95 5.39 4.72 -3.73
C ALA A 95 6.66 5.29 -3.10
N GLN A 96 7.72 5.49 -3.88
CA GLN A 96 8.94 6.15 -3.39
C GLN A 96 8.68 7.61 -2.98
N GLU A 97 7.80 8.31 -3.68
CA GLU A 97 7.58 9.74 -3.48
C GLU A 97 6.67 10.06 -2.29
N THR A 98 5.56 9.34 -2.11
CA THR A 98 4.50 9.79 -1.17
C THR A 98 4.14 8.77 -0.09
N PHE A 99 4.59 7.52 -0.22
CA PHE A 99 4.07 6.45 0.64
C PHE A 99 4.43 6.64 2.12
N ILE A 100 5.70 6.95 2.40
CA ILE A 100 6.17 7.13 3.78
C ILE A 100 5.53 8.35 4.43
N GLU A 101 5.45 9.47 3.71
CA GLU A 101 4.77 10.68 4.18
C GLU A 101 3.30 10.42 4.49
N SER A 102 2.60 9.72 3.58
CA SER A 102 1.18 9.37 3.76
C SER A 102 0.96 8.42 4.93
N LEU A 103 1.88 7.47 5.16
CA LEU A 103 1.84 6.56 6.31
C LEU A 103 2.00 7.33 7.63
N LEU A 104 2.95 8.27 7.67
CA LEU A 104 3.20 9.10 8.85
C LEU A 104 2.02 10.02 9.15
N ALA A 105 1.40 10.60 8.11
CA ALA A 105 0.17 11.38 8.26
C ALA A 105 -0.99 10.55 8.85
N CYS A 106 -1.01 9.23 8.63
CA CYS A 106 -2.00 8.33 9.24
C CYS A 106 -1.68 7.94 10.68
N PHE A 107 -0.52 8.31 11.23
CA PHE A 107 -0.09 7.87 12.56
C PHE A 107 -1.00 8.42 13.68
N ASP A 108 -1.52 9.64 13.54
CA ASP A 108 -2.41 10.26 14.53
C ASP A 108 -3.87 9.77 14.45
N SER A 109 -4.15 8.83 13.54
CA SER A 109 -5.48 8.27 13.33
C SER A 109 -5.68 6.92 14.05
N ARG A 110 -6.81 6.26 13.80
CA ARG A 110 -7.05 4.87 14.24
C ARG A 110 -6.05 3.85 13.68
N PHE A 111 -5.22 4.24 12.69
CA PHE A 111 -4.23 3.39 12.04
C PHE A 111 -2.86 3.34 12.71
N TRP A 112 -2.65 3.95 13.88
CA TRP A 112 -1.32 3.97 14.52
C TRP A 112 -0.69 2.57 14.69
N ILE A 113 -1.47 1.55 15.08
CA ILE A 113 -0.99 0.15 15.20
C ILE A 113 -0.57 -0.41 13.84
N PRO A 114 -1.44 -0.46 12.81
CA PRO A 114 -1.07 -1.06 11.54
C PRO A 114 -0.01 -0.24 10.78
N VAL A 115 0.06 1.08 10.93
CA VAL A 115 1.18 1.92 10.44
C VAL A 115 2.49 1.52 11.11
N SER A 116 2.52 1.43 12.44
CA SER A 116 3.72 1.01 13.18
C SER A 116 4.23 -0.35 12.74
N ASN A 117 3.31 -1.30 12.49
CA ASN A 117 3.66 -2.62 11.99
C ASN A 117 4.24 -2.60 10.57
N ILE A 118 3.72 -1.75 9.68
CA ILE A 118 4.28 -1.56 8.34
C ILE A 118 5.70 -0.99 8.43
N LEU A 119 5.89 0.09 9.20
CA LEU A 119 7.21 0.71 9.37
C LEU A 119 8.23 -0.28 9.97
N LEU A 120 7.84 -1.01 11.02
CA LEU A 120 8.69 -2.06 11.61
C LEU A 120 9.03 -3.15 10.61
N ARG A 121 8.07 -3.56 9.76
CA ARG A 121 8.32 -4.55 8.72
C ARG A 121 9.32 -4.06 7.68
N LEU A 122 9.15 -2.84 7.17
CA LEU A 122 10.07 -2.26 6.18
C LEU A 122 11.48 -2.05 6.77
N CYS A 123 11.58 -1.67 8.04
CA CYS A 123 12.85 -1.39 8.70
C CYS A 123 13.58 -2.63 9.26
N LYS A 124 12.84 -3.60 9.80
CA LYS A 124 13.40 -4.76 10.53
C LYS A 124 13.00 -6.12 9.98
N GLY A 125 12.15 -6.15 8.95
CA GLY A 125 11.66 -7.38 8.30
C GLY A 125 10.50 -8.04 9.04
N MET A 126 10.16 -7.56 10.23
CA MET A 126 9.17 -8.20 11.10
C MET A 126 8.15 -7.21 11.65
N GLY A 127 6.90 -7.65 11.73
CA GLY A 127 5.87 -6.97 12.52
C GLY A 127 6.04 -7.22 14.02
N PHE A 128 5.32 -6.46 14.85
CA PHE A 128 5.35 -6.65 16.29
C PHE A 128 4.90 -8.07 16.68
N GLY A 129 5.71 -8.78 17.47
CA GLY A 129 5.41 -10.15 17.92
C GLY A 129 5.55 -11.26 16.86
N GLN A 130 6.03 -10.97 15.64
CA GLN A 130 6.24 -11.96 14.58
C GLN A 130 7.66 -12.57 14.63
N LYS A 131 7.85 -13.80 14.14
CA LYS A 131 9.19 -14.39 13.98
C LYS A 131 9.97 -13.59 12.92
N ARG A 132 11.29 -13.46 13.08
CA ARG A 132 12.15 -12.77 12.12
C ARG A 132 12.03 -13.43 10.75
N SER A 133 11.48 -12.71 9.78
CA SER A 133 11.69 -12.94 8.36
C SER A 133 12.42 -11.70 7.84
N PHE A 134 13.54 -11.88 7.13
CA PHE A 134 14.22 -10.74 6.48
C PHE A 134 13.64 -10.46 5.09
N GLU A 135 12.62 -11.20 4.68
CA GLU A 135 12.07 -11.15 3.33
C GLU A 135 11.28 -9.87 3.05
N SER A 136 10.86 -9.11 4.07
CA SER A 136 10.06 -7.89 3.85
C SER A 136 10.76 -6.59 4.22
N THR A 137 12.07 -6.60 4.47
CA THR A 137 12.84 -5.36 4.65
C THR A 137 12.96 -4.61 3.33
N SER A 138 13.09 -3.28 3.41
CA SER A 138 13.38 -2.43 2.26
C SER A 138 14.41 -1.37 2.64
N LEU A 139 15.56 -1.37 1.96
CA LEU A 139 16.57 -0.32 2.15
C LEU A 139 16.11 1.03 1.59
N ILE A 140 15.34 1.00 0.50
CA ILE A 140 14.79 2.20 -0.14
C ILE A 140 13.82 2.89 0.82
N PHE A 141 12.83 2.17 1.35
CA PHE A 141 11.87 2.76 2.29
C PHE A 141 12.49 3.15 3.64
N GLN A 142 13.58 2.48 4.07
CA GLN A 142 14.34 2.91 5.24
C GLN A 142 15.03 4.26 5.01
N GLN A 143 15.65 4.46 3.83
CA GLN A 143 16.28 5.73 3.47
C GLN A 143 15.21 6.83 3.38
N LEU A 144 14.11 6.57 2.66
CA LEU A 144 13.01 7.51 2.54
C LEU A 144 12.44 7.91 3.91
N PHE A 145 12.28 6.95 4.83
CA PHE A 145 11.85 7.25 6.20
C PHE A 145 12.83 8.14 6.96
N GLN A 146 14.13 7.92 6.81
CA GLN A 146 15.14 8.80 7.43
C GLN A 146 15.12 10.19 6.82
N ASP A 147 14.96 10.30 5.51
CA ASP A 147 14.94 11.58 4.80
C ASP A 147 13.69 12.39 5.16
N THR A 148 12.50 11.77 5.17
CA THR A 148 11.26 12.40 5.63
C THR A 148 11.33 12.82 7.09
N SER A 149 11.98 12.03 7.96
CA SER A 149 12.14 12.39 9.37
C SER A 149 13.01 13.64 9.53
N LYS A 150 14.13 13.74 8.80
CA LYS A 150 15.02 14.91 8.83
C LYS A 150 14.38 16.16 8.23
N ALA A 151 13.51 16.02 7.24
CA ALA A 151 12.83 17.16 6.62
C ALA A 151 11.80 17.83 7.55
N ASN A 152 11.35 17.11 8.58
CA ASN A 152 10.36 17.58 9.56
C ASN A 152 10.99 18.10 10.88
N GLU A 153 12.32 18.08 11.00
CA GLU A 153 13.08 18.69 12.12
C GLU A 153 13.42 20.16 11.82
#